data_AF-A0AAD2I0K2-F1
#
_entry.id   AF-A0AAD2I0K2-F1
#
_cell.length_a   1.000
_cell.length_b   1.000
_cell.length_c   1.000
_cell.angle_alpha   90.00
_cell.angle_beta   90.00
_cell.angle_gamma   90.00
#
_symmetry.space_group_name_H-M   'P 1'
#
loop_
_entity.id
_entity.type
_entity.pdbx_description
1 polymer ?
#
loop_
_entity_poly.entity_id
_entity_poly.type
_entity_poly.pdbx_seq_one_letter_code
_entity_poly.pdbx_strand_id
1 'polypeptide(L)'
;MHAGFRSMHVKQMQLGAKWEPSDPYLALPLPEDEIPDLDKLPSKQPPSPPPTTPAHTMSGHHCITLAAPPPYFDGDKSKYLGFVDLRTTYIGAYQLEFSEDTTKILFVLSYLGNKAGTSCTTSRWAMNWKQHNFEGLKGIKAGVTSTTFLEELQRAFGDSNAEQVAAA
;
A
#
# COMPACT_ATOMS: atom_id res chain seq x y z
N MET A 1 31.72 43.62 29.16
CA MET A 1 31.08 42.29 29.26
C MET A 1 30.92 41.74 27.86
N HIS A 2 31.76 40.78 27.46
CA HIS A 2 31.88 40.29 26.09
C HIS A 2 30.81 39.25 25.76
N ALA A 3 30.11 39.43 24.65
CA ALA A 3 29.20 38.45 24.05
C ALA A 3 30.01 37.48 23.17
N GLY A 4 30.05 36.20 23.54
CA GLY A 4 30.67 35.14 22.76
C GLY A 4 29.65 34.40 21.90
N PHE A 5 29.60 34.70 20.60
CA PHE A 5 28.88 33.89 19.62
C PHE A 5 29.69 32.64 19.30
N ARG A 6 29.19 31.45 19.66
CA ARG A 6 29.74 30.18 19.22
C ARG A 6 29.23 29.85 17.82
N SER A 7 30.10 30.02 16.84
CA SER A 7 29.97 29.53 15.47
C SER A 7 30.00 28.00 15.46
N MET A 8 28.90 27.36 15.06
CA MET A 8 28.86 25.91 14.83
C MET A 8 29.13 25.63 13.35
N HIS A 9 30.30 25.04 13.10
CA HIS A 9 30.71 24.51 11.80
C HIS A 9 29.79 23.37 11.38
N VAL A 10 29.07 23.53 10.28
CA VAL A 10 28.36 22.46 9.59
C VAL A 10 29.36 21.76 8.67
N LYS A 11 29.75 20.53 9.02
CA LYS A 11 30.52 19.64 8.12
C LYS A 11 29.58 19.12 7.03
N GLN A 12 29.80 19.60 5.82
CA GLN A 12 29.22 19.07 4.59
C GLN A 12 29.83 17.68 4.32
N MET A 13 29.04 16.62 4.44
CA MET A 13 29.42 15.28 3.99
C MET A 13 28.87 15.07 2.58
N GLN A 14 29.76 15.11 1.59
CA GLN A 14 29.53 14.62 0.24
C GLN A 14 29.76 13.11 0.22
N LEU A 15 28.69 12.36 -0.04
CA LEU A 15 28.77 10.95 -0.42
C LEU A 15 28.29 10.85 -1.87
N GLY A 16 29.25 10.84 -2.79
CA GLY A 16 29.04 10.45 -4.17
C GLY A 16 28.95 8.93 -4.25
N ALA A 17 27.77 8.42 -4.57
CA ALA A 17 27.59 7.07 -5.06
C ALA A 17 27.15 7.18 -6.52
N LYS A 18 28.12 7.03 -7.42
CA LYS A 18 27.90 6.88 -8.87
C LYS A 18 27.29 5.49 -9.08
N TRP A 19 26.00 5.44 -9.38
CA TRP A 19 25.29 4.21 -9.73
C TRP A 19 25.51 3.93 -11.22
N GLU A 20 26.22 2.85 -11.55
CA GLU A 20 26.29 2.29 -12.91
C GLU A 20 25.48 1.00 -12.90
N PRO A 21 24.42 0.87 -13.73
CA PRO A 21 23.74 -0.40 -13.90
C PRO A 21 24.52 -1.31 -14.86
N SER A 22 25.22 -2.27 -14.28
CA SER A 22 25.75 -3.44 -15.00
C SER A 22 24.66 -4.52 -15.06
N ASP A 23 23.95 -4.64 -16.19
CA ASP A 23 24.04 -5.85 -17.02
C ASP A 23 23.05 -5.78 -18.20
N PRO A 24 23.50 -6.11 -19.42
CA PRO A 24 22.68 -6.19 -20.61
C PRO A 24 21.98 -7.55 -20.64
N TYR A 25 20.67 -7.58 -20.39
CA TYR A 25 19.86 -8.72 -20.82
C TYR A 25 19.82 -8.76 -22.33
N LEU A 26 20.70 -9.60 -22.86
CA LEU A 26 20.77 -10.11 -24.20
C LEU A 26 19.40 -10.61 -24.65
N ALA A 27 18.94 -10.05 -25.77
CA ALA A 27 17.79 -10.53 -26.52
C ALA A 27 18.07 -11.97 -27.01
N LEU A 28 17.21 -12.91 -26.62
CA LEU A 28 17.19 -14.25 -27.21
C LEU A 28 16.34 -14.22 -28.49
N PRO A 29 16.81 -14.81 -29.61
CA PRO A 29 16.01 -14.95 -30.83
C PRO A 29 14.87 -15.95 -30.60
N LEU A 30 13.65 -15.57 -30.99
CA LEU A 30 12.51 -16.47 -31.11
C LEU A 30 12.73 -17.41 -32.31
N PRO A 31 12.55 -18.73 -32.18
CA PRO A 31 12.51 -19.63 -33.33
C PRO A 31 11.22 -19.39 -34.14
N GLU A 32 11.39 -19.10 -35.42
CA GLU A 32 10.35 -19.03 -36.44
C GLU A 32 9.97 -20.46 -36.83
N ASP A 33 8.99 -21.05 -36.15
CA ASP A 33 8.39 -22.31 -36.58
C ASP A 33 7.24 -22.07 -37.57
N GLU A 34 7.34 -22.81 -38.67
CA GLU A 34 6.60 -22.74 -39.92
C GLU A 34 5.07 -22.71 -39.78
N ILE A 35 4.45 -21.82 -40.56
CA ILE A 35 3.01 -21.82 -40.83
C ILE A 35 2.73 -22.90 -41.89
N PRO A 36 1.93 -23.95 -41.61
CA PRO A 36 1.57 -24.91 -42.64
C PRO A 36 0.49 -24.35 -43.57
N ASP A 37 0.70 -24.65 -44.85
CA ASP A 37 -0.04 -24.34 -46.06
C ASP A 37 -1.57 -24.52 -45.94
N LEU A 38 -2.31 -23.49 -46.36
CA LEU A 38 -3.75 -23.31 -46.18
C LEU A 38 -4.45 -23.38 -47.54
N ASP A 39 -4.36 -24.52 -48.22
CA ASP A 39 -5.22 -24.81 -49.38
C ASP A 39 -5.20 -26.30 -49.79
N LYS A 40 -6.23 -27.06 -49.39
CA LYS A 40 -7.07 -27.88 -50.29
C LYS A 40 -7.94 -28.93 -49.58
N LEU A 41 -9.25 -28.79 -49.85
CA LEU A 41 -10.23 -29.84 -50.19
C LEU A 41 -11.02 -30.55 -49.07
N PRO A 42 -12.23 -31.07 -49.40
CA PRO A 42 -13.46 -30.82 -48.65
C PRO A 42 -13.97 -32.07 -47.89
N SER A 43 -15.03 -31.84 -47.11
CA SER A 43 -16.20 -32.71 -46.91
C SER A 43 -16.48 -33.19 -45.47
N LYS A 44 -17.75 -33.03 -45.12
CA LYS A 44 -18.55 -33.71 -44.08
C LYS A 44 -18.14 -33.51 -42.62
N GLN A 45 -18.86 -32.60 -41.97
CA GLN A 45 -18.94 -32.42 -40.53
C GLN A 45 -19.46 -33.72 -39.85
N PRO A 46 -18.65 -34.40 -39.01
CA PRO A 46 -19.16 -35.45 -38.14
C PRO A 46 -20.00 -34.83 -37.00
N PRO A 47 -20.96 -35.59 -36.41
CA PRO A 47 -21.75 -35.12 -35.28
C PRO A 47 -20.84 -34.75 -34.11
N SER A 48 -21.09 -33.58 -33.51
CA SER A 48 -20.30 -33.04 -32.42
C SER A 48 -20.18 -34.05 -31.26
N PRO A 49 -18.97 -34.29 -30.72
CA PRO A 49 -18.83 -35.00 -29.46
C PRO A 49 -19.53 -34.22 -28.33
N PRO A 50 -20.02 -34.90 -27.27
CA PRO A 50 -20.56 -34.24 -26.09
C PRO A 50 -19.52 -33.27 -25.51
N PRO A 51 -19.94 -32.16 -24.86
CA PRO A 51 -19.02 -31.19 -24.31
C PRO A 51 -18.06 -31.88 -23.33
N THR A 52 -16.81 -31.98 -23.73
CA THR A 52 -15.70 -32.34 -22.85
C THR A 52 -15.63 -31.23 -21.81
N THR A 53 -16.08 -31.53 -20.59
CA THR A 53 -15.80 -30.73 -19.41
C THR A 53 -14.31 -30.40 -19.43
N PRO A 54 -13.89 -29.13 -19.37
CA PRO A 54 -12.49 -28.86 -19.11
C PRO A 54 -12.14 -29.55 -17.80
N ALA A 55 -11.26 -30.53 -17.87
CA ALA A 55 -10.52 -30.99 -16.71
C ALA A 55 -9.80 -29.74 -16.20
N HIS A 56 -10.39 -29.08 -15.21
CA HIS A 56 -9.71 -28.03 -14.48
C HIS A 56 -8.52 -28.71 -13.81
N THR A 57 -7.37 -28.58 -14.46
CA THR A 57 -6.08 -28.71 -13.84
C THR A 57 -6.12 -27.85 -12.58
N MET A 58 -6.29 -28.50 -11.43
CA MET A 58 -6.10 -27.92 -10.11
C MET A 58 -4.60 -27.63 -9.95
N SER A 59 -4.10 -26.65 -10.68
CA SER A 59 -2.74 -26.14 -10.56
C SER A 59 -2.80 -24.63 -10.55
N GLY A 60 -3.23 -24.15 -9.39
CA GLY A 60 -3.16 -22.76 -8.99
C GLY A 60 -3.22 -22.80 -7.49
N HIS A 61 -2.10 -22.55 -6.82
CA HIS A 61 -2.11 -22.18 -5.40
C HIS A 61 -2.92 -20.89 -5.28
N HIS A 62 -4.25 -21.00 -5.17
CA HIS A 62 -5.14 -19.86 -5.04
C HIS A 62 -4.88 -19.26 -3.66
N CYS A 63 -4.07 -18.20 -3.62
CA CYS A 63 -3.98 -17.34 -2.45
C CYS A 63 -5.36 -16.67 -2.30
N ILE A 64 -6.11 -17.05 -1.27
CA ILE A 64 -7.42 -16.46 -0.99
C ILE A 64 -7.16 -15.08 -0.36
N THR A 65 -7.51 -14.01 -1.07
CA THR A 65 -7.53 -12.67 -0.52
C THR A 65 -8.80 -12.48 0.32
N LEU A 66 -8.65 -12.27 1.63
CA LEU A 66 -9.78 -12.14 2.55
C LEU A 66 -10.42 -10.75 2.51
N ALA A 67 -9.62 -9.71 2.27
CA ALA A 67 -10.09 -8.34 2.11
C ALA A 67 -9.17 -7.53 1.19
N ALA A 68 -9.72 -6.56 0.47
CA ALA A 68 -8.94 -5.63 -0.33
C ALA A 68 -8.28 -4.58 0.57
N PRO A 69 -7.03 -4.16 0.30
CA PRO A 69 -6.40 -3.07 1.04
C PRO A 69 -7.19 -1.76 0.88
N PRO A 70 -7.21 -0.89 1.91
CA PRO A 70 -7.90 0.37 1.83
C PRO A 70 -7.26 1.30 0.77
N PRO A 71 -8.00 2.28 0.23
CA PRO A 71 -7.41 3.33 -0.59
C PRO A 71 -6.50 4.24 0.26
N TYR A 72 -5.60 4.95 -0.39
CA TYR A 72 -4.87 6.06 0.25
C TYR A 72 -5.86 7.14 0.72
N PHE A 73 -5.58 7.71 1.89
CA PHE A 73 -6.37 8.79 2.47
C PHE A 73 -5.60 10.10 2.42
N ASP A 74 -6.10 11.05 1.62
CA ASP A 74 -5.46 12.34 1.35
C ASP A 74 -5.83 13.45 2.36
N GLY A 75 -6.83 13.19 3.21
CA GLY A 75 -7.33 14.09 4.23
C GLY A 75 -8.71 14.67 3.93
N ASP A 76 -9.35 14.26 2.84
CA ASP A 76 -10.73 14.62 2.53
C ASP A 76 -11.70 14.03 3.58
N LYS A 77 -12.21 14.87 4.47
CA LYS A 77 -13.10 14.47 5.56
C LYS A 77 -14.33 13.69 5.11
N SER A 78 -14.85 13.98 3.91
CA SER A 78 -16.01 13.26 3.34
C SER A 78 -15.72 11.77 3.09
N LYS A 79 -14.44 11.41 2.91
CA LYS A 79 -13.97 10.03 2.68
C LYS A 79 -13.51 9.34 3.97
N TYR A 80 -13.45 10.05 5.10
CA TYR A 80 -12.85 9.55 6.33
C TYR A 80 -13.55 8.28 6.84
N LEU A 81 -14.88 8.28 6.92
CA LEU A 81 -15.63 7.13 7.41
C LEU A 81 -15.43 5.89 6.53
N GLY A 82 -15.47 6.04 5.21
CA GLY A 82 -15.20 4.94 4.27
C GLY A 82 -13.78 4.40 4.39
N PHE A 83 -12.80 5.28 4.62
CA PHE A 83 -11.43 4.86 4.90
C PHE A 83 -11.32 4.04 6.20
N VAL A 84 -11.95 4.50 7.28
CA VAL A 84 -11.96 3.80 8.58
C VAL A 84 -12.60 2.42 8.47
N ASP A 85 -13.73 2.33 7.78
CA ASP A 85 -14.48 1.08 7.60
C ASP A 85 -13.65 0.03 6.82
N LEU A 86 -13.11 0.41 5.66
CA LEU A 86 -12.27 -0.48 4.85
C LEU A 86 -11.00 -0.93 5.59
N ARG A 87 -10.35 -0.01 6.31
CA ARG A 87 -9.17 -0.32 7.13
C ARG A 87 -9.50 -1.27 8.27
N THR A 88 -10.65 -1.10 8.92
CA THR A 88 -11.10 -1.97 10.01
C THR A 88 -11.41 -3.36 9.49
N THR A 89 -12.10 -3.45 8.35
CA THR A 89 -12.37 -4.71 7.64
C THR A 89 -11.08 -5.42 7.27
N TYR A 90 -10.09 -4.71 6.69
CA TYR A 90 -8.82 -5.31 6.32
C TYR A 90 -8.04 -5.84 7.53
N ILE A 91 -7.86 -5.02 8.57
CA ILE A 91 -7.16 -5.46 9.78
C ILE A 91 -7.88 -6.64 10.45
N GLY A 92 -9.21 -6.65 10.46
CA GLY A 92 -10.01 -7.76 10.97
C GLY A 92 -9.82 -9.05 10.16
N ALA A 93 -9.79 -8.95 8.84
CA ALA A 93 -9.57 -10.09 7.95
C ALA A 93 -8.17 -10.72 8.12
N TYR A 94 -7.16 -9.90 8.44
CA TYR A 94 -5.76 -10.31 8.62
C TYR A 94 -5.30 -10.21 10.08
N GLN A 95 -6.19 -10.49 11.04
CA GLN A 95 -5.95 -10.24 12.47
C GLN A 95 -4.63 -10.82 13.02
N LEU A 96 -4.19 -11.99 12.52
CA LEU A 96 -2.94 -12.62 12.93
C LEU A 96 -1.69 -11.81 12.55
N GLU A 97 -1.74 -11.10 11.42
CA GLU A 97 -0.66 -10.22 10.95
C GLU A 97 -0.66 -8.89 11.71
N PHE A 98 -1.82 -8.49 12.22
CA PHE A 98 -2.05 -7.27 12.98
C PHE A 98 -2.25 -7.55 14.48
N SER A 99 -1.43 -8.42 15.05
CA SER A 99 -1.49 -8.78 16.47
C SER A 99 -1.01 -7.64 17.38
N GLU A 100 -0.04 -6.84 16.92
CA GLU A 100 0.54 -5.73 17.68
C GLU A 100 -0.04 -4.36 17.29
N ASP A 101 -0.09 -3.44 18.26
CA ASP A 101 -0.48 -2.06 17.98
C ASP A 101 0.49 -1.37 17.04
N THR A 102 1.78 -1.67 17.14
CA THR A 102 2.81 -1.13 16.26
C THR A 102 2.52 -1.44 14.79
N THR A 103 2.19 -2.69 14.45
CA THR A 103 1.88 -3.07 13.06
C THR A 103 0.60 -2.43 12.57
N LYS A 104 -0.44 -2.33 13.41
CA LYS A 104 -1.68 -1.61 13.07
C LYS A 104 -1.42 -0.13 12.77
N ILE A 105 -0.64 0.55 13.61
CA ILE A 105 -0.34 1.98 13.46
C ILE A 105 0.50 2.20 12.19
N LEU A 106 1.57 1.43 12.01
CA LEU A 106 2.43 1.52 10.82
C LEU A 106 1.66 1.27 9.54
N PHE A 107 0.74 0.31 9.56
CA PHE A 107 -0.15 0.06 8.44
C PHE A 107 -1.01 1.28 8.13
N VAL A 108 -1.69 1.89 9.09
CA VAL A 108 -2.47 3.11 8.77
C VAL A 108 -1.58 4.22 8.22
N LEU A 109 -0.44 4.46 8.87
CA LEU A 109 0.49 5.50 8.46
C LEU A 109 0.98 5.31 7.02
N SER A 110 1.05 4.08 6.50
CA SER A 110 1.45 3.83 5.10
C SER A 110 0.36 4.22 4.09
N TYR A 111 -0.91 4.26 4.50
CA TYR A 111 -2.03 4.72 3.67
C TYR A 111 -2.36 6.21 3.86
N LEU A 112 -1.71 6.92 4.79
CA LEU A 112 -1.88 8.36 4.96
C LEU A 112 -1.03 9.13 3.93
N GLY A 113 -1.67 9.55 2.85
CA GLY A 113 -1.01 10.23 1.76
C GLY A 113 -1.83 10.21 0.49
N ASN A 114 -1.15 10.29 -0.64
CA ASN A 114 -1.75 10.00 -1.93
C ASN A 114 -0.83 9.08 -2.73
N LYS A 115 -1.41 8.42 -3.74
CA LYS A 115 -0.69 7.51 -4.62
C LYS A 115 0.46 8.18 -5.39
N ALA A 116 0.37 9.49 -5.62
CA ALA A 116 1.38 10.26 -6.33
C ALA A 116 2.61 10.61 -5.47
N GLY A 117 2.60 10.29 -4.16
CA GLY A 117 3.67 10.65 -3.23
C GLY A 117 3.82 12.16 -3.01
N THR A 118 2.83 12.96 -3.42
CA THR A 118 2.88 14.41 -3.22
C THR A 118 2.46 14.77 -1.79
N SER A 119 3.01 15.85 -1.26
CA SER A 119 2.64 16.32 0.08
C SER A 119 1.16 16.71 0.10
N CYS A 120 0.42 16.16 1.06
CA CYS A 120 -0.99 16.44 1.33
C CYS A 120 -1.17 16.58 2.85
N THR A 121 -2.39 16.90 3.28
CA THR A 121 -2.70 17.16 4.69
C THR A 121 -2.38 15.94 5.57
N THR A 122 -2.77 14.74 5.14
CA THR A 122 -2.52 13.50 5.88
C THR A 122 -1.05 13.11 5.92
N SER A 123 -0.29 13.26 4.83
CA SER A 123 1.14 12.96 4.85
C SER A 123 1.92 13.92 5.74
N ARG A 124 1.53 15.21 5.78
CA ARG A 124 2.09 16.18 6.73
C ARG A 124 1.73 15.85 8.17
N TRP A 125 0.48 15.52 8.44
CA TRP A 125 0.06 15.08 9.77
C TRP A 125 0.81 13.82 10.21
N ALA A 126 0.95 12.82 9.33
CA ALA A 126 1.67 11.59 9.61
C ALA A 126 3.16 11.84 9.91
N MET A 127 3.81 12.77 9.20
CA MET A 127 5.19 13.17 9.50
C MET A 127 5.31 13.78 10.90
N ASN A 128 4.42 14.73 11.24
CA ASN A 128 4.42 15.37 12.57
C ASN A 128 4.12 14.34 13.67
N TRP A 129 3.13 13.48 13.45
CA TRP A 129 2.78 12.42 14.39
C TRP A 129 3.98 11.49 14.65
N LYS A 130 4.69 11.08 13.59
CA LYS A 130 5.92 10.28 13.71
C LYS A 130 7.01 10.99 14.50
N GLN A 131 7.23 12.29 14.26
CA GLN A 131 8.23 13.07 15.02
C GLN A 131 7.95 13.08 16.53
N HIS A 132 6.68 13.09 16.93
CA HIS A 132 6.29 13.09 18.34
C HIS A 132 6.22 11.69 18.95
N ASN A 133 5.92 10.66 18.17
CA ASN A 133 5.61 9.33 18.70
C ASN A 133 6.65 8.26 18.40
N PHE A 134 7.74 8.58 17.68
CA PHE A 134 8.85 7.64 17.47
C PHE A 134 10.05 7.94 18.39
N GLU A 135 10.74 6.88 18.81
CA GLU A 135 12.03 6.93 19.51
C GLU A 135 13.18 6.59 18.56
N GLY A 136 13.30 7.36 17.47
CA GLY A 136 14.29 7.13 16.43
C GLY A 136 14.14 5.74 15.80
N LEU A 137 15.21 4.94 15.80
CA LEU A 137 15.21 3.58 15.24
C LEU A 137 14.50 2.54 16.10
N LYS A 138 14.13 2.87 17.35
CA LYS A 138 13.43 1.94 18.24
C LYS A 138 11.95 1.74 17.88
N GLY A 139 11.43 2.55 16.96
CA GLY A 139 10.03 2.50 16.55
C GLY A 139 9.15 3.41 17.40
N ILE A 140 7.89 3.00 17.60
CA ILE A 140 6.87 3.77 18.29
C ILE A 140 7.16 3.77 19.81
N LYS A 141 6.96 4.93 20.46
CA LYS A 141 7.10 5.14 21.91
C LYS A 141 6.27 4.14 22.71
N ALA A 142 6.82 3.68 23.83
CA ALA A 142 6.09 2.83 24.77
C ALA A 142 4.82 3.55 25.26
N GLY A 143 3.70 2.83 25.33
CA GLY A 143 2.41 3.36 25.77
C GLY A 143 1.55 3.99 24.68
N VAL A 144 2.08 4.19 23.46
CA VAL A 144 1.26 4.56 22.30
C VAL A 144 0.54 3.32 21.79
N THR A 145 -0.78 3.36 21.80
CA THR A 145 -1.64 2.24 21.38
C THR A 145 -2.32 2.54 20.05
N SER A 146 -2.83 1.51 19.39
CA SER A 146 -3.59 1.70 18.15
C SER A 146 -4.88 2.47 18.39
N THR A 147 -5.49 2.32 19.57
CA THR A 147 -6.68 3.06 20.00
C THR A 147 -6.38 4.55 20.13
N THR A 148 -5.35 4.93 20.91
CA THR A 148 -4.99 6.34 21.10
C THR A 148 -4.60 7.01 19.77
N PHE A 149 -3.92 6.27 18.89
CA PHE A 149 -3.61 6.74 17.55
C PHE A 149 -4.86 7.00 16.71
N LEU A 150 -5.85 6.10 16.74
CA LEU A 150 -7.10 6.25 15.99
C LEU A 150 -7.95 7.41 16.51
N GLU A 151 -7.98 7.65 17.83
CA GLU A 151 -8.66 8.80 18.42
C GLU A 151 -8.04 10.12 17.94
N GLU A 152 -6.71 10.21 17.90
CA GLU A 152 -6.01 11.37 17.35
C GLU A 152 -6.31 11.56 15.85
N LEU A 153 -6.37 10.47 15.09
CA LEU A 153 -6.71 10.49 13.67
C LEU A 153 -8.15 10.96 13.45
N GLN A 154 -9.10 10.46 14.23
CA GLN A 154 -10.50 10.88 14.20
C GLN A 154 -10.66 12.34 14.61
N ARG A 155 -9.92 12.80 15.61
CA ARG A 155 -9.91 14.22 15.99
C ARG A 155 -9.40 15.12 14.86
N ALA A 156 -8.42 14.65 14.09
CA ALA A 156 -7.84 15.42 12.99
C ALA A 156 -8.73 15.45 11.74
N PHE A 157 -9.33 14.30 11.38
CA PHE A 157 -9.96 14.11 10.06
C PHE A 157 -11.43 13.67 10.11
N GLY A 158 -11.93 13.31 11.28
CA GLY A 158 -13.34 13.05 11.50
C GLY A 158 -14.19 14.28 11.20
N ASP A 159 -15.40 14.01 10.71
CA ASP A 159 -16.41 15.03 10.51
C ASP A 159 -17.40 15.00 11.69
N SER A 160 -17.21 15.94 12.63
CA SER A 160 -18.09 16.09 13.79
C SER A 160 -19.53 16.47 13.43
N ASN A 161 -19.79 16.92 12.20
CA ASN A 161 -21.14 17.24 11.73
C ASN A 161 -21.84 16.03 11.12
N ALA A 162 -21.11 15.12 10.47
CA ALA A 162 -21.69 13.91 9.88
C ALA A 162 -22.21 12.93 10.94
N GLU A 163 -21.53 12.83 12.10
CA GLU A 163 -21.98 12.00 13.23
C GLU A 163 -23.32 12.48 13.84
N GLN A 164 -23.58 13.80 13.83
CA GLN A 164 -24.84 14.36 14.36
C GLN A 164 -26.05 14.09 13.47
N VAL A 165 -25.85 13.95 12.16
CA VAL A 165 -26.94 13.70 11.20
C VAL A 165 -27.33 12.22 11.16
N ALA A 166 -26.39 11.30 11.41
CA ALA A 166 -26.69 9.86 11.47
C ALA A 166 -27.41 9.45 12.78
N ALA A 167 -27.36 10.28 13.82
CA ALA A 167 -28.00 10.05 15.11
C ALA A 167 -29.35 10.78 15.28
N ALA A 168 -29.77 11.55 14.27
CA ALA A 168 -31.04 12.30 14.24
C ALA A 168 -32.09 11.57 13.40
#